data_AF-M7ZV95-F1
#
_entry.id   AF-M7ZV95-F1
#
_cell.length_a   1.000
_cell.length_b   1.000
_cell.length_c   1.000
_cell.angle_alpha   90.00
_cell.angle_beta   90.00
_cell.angle_gamma   90.00
#
_symmetry.space_group_name_H-M   'P 1'
#
loop_
_entity.id
_entity.type
_entity.pdbx_description
1 polymer ?
#
loop_
_entity_poly.entity_id
_entity_poly.type
_entity_poly.pdbx_seq_one_letter_code
_entity_poly.pdbx_strand_id
1 'polypeptide(L)'
;MRRAHDTLRLTNPALRAFLRSLPAPAHALLLDMFCVDALDVAADLALPAYFFFASAASDLAVFLNLPYLYPGLPSFRDTGDALVRCPGMPPIRAVDMLVTVQDKESDLTKVRLYQFKRIAEARGVLAIMSGLPMICWPLYAEQAQNKVFMVEEMKIAVALEGYEKGTVKAEEIEAKLRLVMGTEEGGKLREMLSAARKMASDAIGDGGSSEVAFARFLSDLENGSMENGGCNN
;
A
#
# COMPACT_ATOMS: atom_id res chain seq x y z
N MET A 1 12.11 13.19 0.11
CA MET A 1 11.88 11.76 -0.20
C MET A 1 13.15 10.92 -0.20
N ARG A 2 14.24 11.27 -0.91
CA ARG A 2 15.50 10.49 -0.91
C ARG A 2 16.01 10.14 0.51
N ARG A 3 16.04 11.13 1.42
CA ARG A 3 16.37 10.91 2.84
C ARG A 3 15.49 9.88 3.55
N ALA A 4 14.19 9.85 3.29
CA ALA A 4 13.27 8.92 3.97
C ALA A 4 13.50 7.47 3.54
N HIS A 5 13.74 7.23 2.24
CA HIS A 5 14.08 5.89 1.74
C HIS A 5 15.44 5.41 2.25
N ASP A 6 16.45 6.29 2.27
CA ASP A 6 17.75 5.97 2.86
C ASP A 6 17.63 5.65 4.36
N THR A 7 16.82 6.40 5.10
CA THR A 7 16.55 6.11 6.52
C THR A 7 15.97 4.71 6.69
N LEU A 8 14.96 4.31 5.91
CA LEU A 8 14.37 2.97 6.00
C LEU A 8 15.38 1.85 5.69
N ARG A 9 16.21 2.04 4.65
CA ARG A 9 17.26 1.06 4.33
C ARG A 9 18.29 0.96 5.45
N LEU A 10 18.66 2.09 6.06
CA LEU A 10 19.64 2.15 7.14
C LEU A 10 19.11 1.59 8.48
N THR A 11 17.80 1.44 8.65
CA THR A 11 17.23 0.78 9.84
C THR A 11 17.19 -0.75 9.74
N ASN A 12 17.42 -1.33 8.55
CA ASN A 12 17.40 -2.79 8.35
C ASN A 12 18.35 -3.59 9.27
N PRO A 13 19.58 -3.14 9.59
CA PRO A 13 20.42 -3.83 10.57
C PRO A 13 19.76 -3.91 11.97
N ALA A 14 19.07 -2.85 12.39
CA ALA A 14 18.35 -2.82 13.66
C ALA A 14 17.12 -3.73 13.62
N LEU A 15 16.36 -3.73 12.51
CA LEU A 15 15.26 -4.67 12.30
C LEU A 15 15.74 -6.13 12.40
N ARG A 16 16.86 -6.47 11.76
CA ARG A 16 17.45 -7.82 11.82
C ARG A 16 17.82 -8.21 13.26
N ALA A 17 18.46 -7.30 14.01
CA ALA A 17 18.84 -7.54 15.39
C ALA A 17 17.59 -7.75 16.28
N PHE A 18 16.57 -6.92 16.10
CA PHE A 18 15.31 -7.03 16.82
C PHE A 18 14.62 -8.38 16.57
N LEU A 19 14.45 -8.79 15.31
CA LEU A 19 13.79 -10.05 14.96
C LEU A 19 14.49 -11.27 15.56
N ARG A 20 15.82 -11.25 15.68
CA ARG A 20 16.60 -12.31 16.35
C ARG A 20 16.44 -12.31 17.86
N SER A 21 16.09 -11.17 18.45
CA SER A 21 15.91 -11.03 19.90
C SER A 21 14.53 -11.44 20.40
N LEU A 22 13.58 -11.69 19.49
CA LEU A 22 12.22 -12.06 19.86
C LEU A 22 12.19 -13.40 20.62
N PRO A 23 11.43 -13.50 21.73
CA PRO A 23 11.34 -14.73 22.53
C PRO A 23 10.64 -15.87 21.78
N ALA A 24 9.87 -15.56 20.75
CA ALA A 24 9.32 -16.50 19.79
C ALA A 24 9.68 -16.05 18.37
N PRO A 25 10.06 -16.97 17.46
CA PRO A 25 10.44 -16.61 16.11
C PRO A 25 9.28 -15.98 15.33
N ALA A 26 9.57 -14.92 14.59
CA ALA A 26 8.63 -14.39 13.61
C ALA A 26 8.37 -15.44 12.51
N HIS A 27 7.13 -15.52 12.02
CA HIS A 27 6.76 -16.50 10.99
C HIS A 27 6.74 -15.90 9.58
N ALA A 28 6.68 -14.57 9.48
CA ALA A 28 6.68 -13.82 8.22
C ALA A 28 7.03 -12.35 8.50
N LEU A 29 7.39 -11.62 7.44
CA LEU A 29 7.50 -10.17 7.44
C LEU A 29 6.47 -9.54 6.50
N LEU A 30 5.78 -8.51 6.97
CA LEU A 30 4.88 -7.69 6.17
C LEU A 30 5.51 -6.31 6.00
N LEU A 31 5.75 -5.91 4.75
CA LEU A 31 6.51 -4.72 4.40
C LEU A 31 5.63 -3.70 3.68
N ASP A 32 5.80 -2.42 3.97
CA ASP A 32 5.25 -1.36 3.13
C ASP A 32 6.03 -1.26 1.81
N MET A 33 5.41 -0.76 0.74
CA MET A 33 6.01 -0.60 -0.59
C MET A 33 7.29 0.25 -0.62
N PHE A 34 7.56 1.06 0.40
CA PHE A 34 8.81 1.82 0.53
C PHE A 34 9.93 1.04 1.23
N CYS A 35 9.61 -0.05 1.94
CA CYS A 35 10.54 -0.85 2.75
C CYS A 35 11.14 -2.03 1.97
N VAL A 36 11.32 -1.90 0.66
CA VAL A 36 11.69 -3.01 -0.22
C VAL A 36 13.04 -3.67 0.09
N ASP A 37 13.96 -2.93 0.70
CA ASP A 37 15.27 -3.47 1.09
C ASP A 37 15.17 -4.41 2.30
N ALA A 38 14.07 -4.36 3.06
CA ALA A 38 13.83 -5.28 4.18
C ALA A 38 13.53 -6.72 3.70
N LEU A 39 13.31 -6.94 2.39
CA LEU A 39 13.31 -8.29 1.81
C LEU A 39 14.64 -9.01 2.05
N ASP A 40 15.76 -8.29 2.07
CA ASP A 40 17.08 -8.89 2.33
C ASP A 40 17.18 -9.37 3.78
N VAL A 41 16.59 -8.62 4.72
CA VAL A 41 16.47 -9.05 6.13
C VAL A 41 15.59 -10.29 6.24
N ALA A 42 14.51 -10.37 5.47
CA ALA A 42 13.64 -11.54 5.43
C ALA A 42 14.40 -12.78 4.91
N ALA A 43 15.12 -12.63 3.79
CA ALA A 43 15.92 -13.68 3.19
C ALA A 43 17.01 -14.19 4.15
N ASP A 44 17.73 -13.27 4.81
CA ASP A 44 18.76 -13.59 5.81
C ASP A 44 18.24 -14.40 6.99
N LEU A 45 16.97 -14.22 7.34
CA LEU A 45 16.31 -14.89 8.47
C LEU A 45 15.44 -16.07 8.01
N ALA A 46 15.48 -16.42 6.72
CA ALA A 46 14.62 -17.43 6.10
C ALA A 46 13.11 -17.20 6.35
N LEU A 47 12.70 -15.93 6.43
CA LEU A 47 11.31 -15.54 6.64
C LEU A 47 10.61 -15.28 5.30
N PRO A 48 9.39 -15.79 5.09
CA PRO A 48 8.58 -15.35 3.98
C PRO A 48 8.22 -13.87 4.16
N ALA A 49 8.44 -13.07 3.11
CA ALA A 49 8.08 -11.66 3.09
C ALA A 49 6.92 -11.39 2.12
N TYR A 50 6.03 -10.53 2.56
CA TYR A 50 4.88 -10.04 1.80
C TYR A 50 4.89 -8.51 1.80
N PHE A 51 4.39 -7.91 0.72
CA PHE A 51 4.09 -6.48 0.77
C PHE A 51 2.67 -6.24 1.21
N PHE A 52 2.47 -5.21 2.00
CA PHE A 52 1.16 -4.61 2.19
C PHE A 52 1.02 -3.45 1.22
N PHE A 53 -0.06 -3.44 0.44
CA PHE A 53 -0.36 -2.37 -0.50
C PHE A 53 -1.63 -1.64 -0.07
N ALA A 54 -1.45 -0.39 0.34
CA ALA A 54 -2.51 0.42 0.94
C ALA A 54 -3.46 1.06 -0.07
N SER A 55 -3.22 0.90 -1.39
CA SER A 55 -4.03 1.50 -2.45
C SER A 55 -4.81 0.45 -3.26
N ALA A 56 -5.51 0.89 -4.30
CA ALA A 56 -6.31 0.04 -5.17
C ALA A 56 -5.46 -1.02 -5.91
N ALA A 57 -6.05 -2.18 -6.19
CA ALA A 57 -5.38 -3.24 -6.95
C ALA A 57 -4.97 -2.79 -8.36
N SER A 58 -5.69 -1.83 -8.95
CA SER A 58 -5.34 -1.19 -10.22
C SER A 58 -4.00 -0.46 -10.15
N ASP A 59 -3.73 0.26 -9.07
CA ASP A 59 -2.46 0.96 -8.88
C ASP A 59 -1.33 -0.06 -8.74
N LEU A 60 -1.55 -1.13 -7.97
CA LEU A 60 -0.57 -2.22 -7.85
C LEU A 60 -0.27 -2.83 -9.22
N ALA A 61 -1.29 -3.09 -10.04
CA ALA A 61 -1.11 -3.62 -11.38
C ALA A 61 -0.29 -2.68 -12.26
N VAL A 62 -0.55 -1.36 -12.21
CA VAL A 62 0.27 -0.36 -12.90
C VAL A 62 1.71 -0.41 -12.39
N PHE A 63 1.93 -0.45 -11.08
CA PHE A 63 3.26 -0.41 -10.48
C PHE A 63 4.08 -1.65 -10.85
N LEU A 64 3.46 -2.84 -10.86
CA LEU A 64 4.15 -4.08 -11.24
C LEU A 64 4.55 -4.09 -12.72
N ASN A 65 3.79 -3.44 -13.59
CA ASN A 65 4.11 -3.35 -15.01
C ASN A 65 5.12 -2.23 -15.33
N LEU A 66 5.08 -1.14 -14.58
CA LEU A 66 5.81 0.09 -14.93
C LEU A 66 7.33 -0.07 -15.08
N PRO A 67 8.05 -0.85 -14.23
CA PRO A 67 9.49 -1.10 -14.41
C PRO A 67 9.86 -1.69 -15.77
N TYR A 68 8.94 -2.41 -16.40
CA TYR A 68 9.17 -3.08 -17.69
C TYR A 68 8.71 -2.21 -18.86
N LEU A 69 7.66 -1.42 -18.68
CA LEU A 69 7.11 -0.54 -19.72
C LEU A 69 7.87 0.78 -19.83
N TYR A 70 8.14 1.43 -18.69
CA TYR A 70 8.62 2.81 -18.66
C TYR A 70 9.98 3.04 -19.33
N PRO A 71 10.95 2.10 -19.33
CA PRO A 71 12.19 2.24 -20.10
C PRO A 71 11.96 2.52 -21.59
N GLY A 72 10.92 1.92 -22.19
CA GLY A 72 10.55 2.10 -23.60
C GLY A 72 9.64 3.31 -23.90
N LEU A 73 9.22 4.05 -22.87
CA LEU A 73 8.31 5.20 -23.00
C LEU A 73 9.07 6.52 -22.83
N PRO A 74 8.59 7.63 -23.43
CA PRO A 74 9.09 8.97 -23.12
C PRO A 74 8.79 9.36 -21.67
N SER A 75 9.48 10.39 -21.18
CA SER A 75 9.20 10.98 -19.87
C SER A 75 7.76 11.51 -19.82
N PHE A 76 7.01 11.14 -18.79
CA PHE A 76 5.58 11.48 -18.69
C PHE A 76 5.35 12.99 -18.56
N ARG A 77 6.27 13.70 -17.90
CA ARG A 77 6.24 15.17 -17.76
C ARG A 77 6.22 15.91 -19.11
N ASP A 78 6.76 15.29 -20.16
CA ASP A 78 6.94 15.90 -21.48
C ASP A 78 5.86 15.46 -22.48
N THR A 79 4.94 14.60 -22.07
CA THR A 79 3.97 13.95 -22.99
C THR A 79 2.51 14.30 -22.76
N GLY A 80 2.17 15.07 -21.72
CA GLY A 80 0.82 15.63 -21.53
C GLY A 80 -0.28 14.56 -21.47
N ASP A 81 -1.26 14.65 -22.37
CA ASP A 81 -2.42 13.74 -22.43
C ASP A 81 -2.15 12.41 -23.16
N ALA A 82 -0.90 12.12 -23.55
CA ALA A 82 -0.57 10.86 -24.22
C ALA A 82 -1.00 9.64 -23.38
N LEU A 83 -1.53 8.61 -24.02
CA LEU A 83 -2.09 7.45 -23.34
C LEU A 83 -1.01 6.37 -23.09
N VAL A 84 -0.76 6.07 -21.82
CA VAL A 84 0.03 4.95 -21.33
C VAL A 84 -0.85 3.72 -21.24
N ARG A 85 -0.44 2.62 -21.89
CA ARG A 85 -1.18 1.35 -21.87
C ARG A 85 -0.47 0.35 -20.97
N CYS A 86 -1.12 -0.03 -19.87
CA CYS A 86 -0.68 -1.13 -19.00
C CYS A 86 -1.54 -2.39 -19.28
N PRO A 87 -0.94 -3.58 -19.42
CA PRO A 87 -1.68 -4.82 -19.60
C PRO A 87 -2.78 -5.01 -18.54
N GLY A 88 -4.00 -5.34 -19.00
CA GLY A 88 -5.14 -5.59 -18.11
C GLY A 88 -5.79 -4.35 -17.50
N MET A 89 -5.26 -3.14 -17.74
CA MET A 89 -5.79 -1.88 -17.20
C MET A 89 -6.33 -0.96 -18.32
N PRO A 90 -7.29 -0.08 -18.02
CA PRO A 90 -7.66 1.01 -18.92
C PRO A 90 -6.45 1.90 -19.28
N PRO A 91 -6.43 2.56 -20.46
CA PRO A 91 -5.39 3.53 -20.78
C PRO A 91 -5.37 4.70 -19.79
N ILE A 92 -4.18 5.11 -19.35
CA ILE A 92 -3.96 6.19 -18.37
C ILE A 92 -3.25 7.33 -19.08
N ARG A 93 -3.67 8.58 -18.88
CA ARG A 93 -2.93 9.73 -19.44
C ARG A 93 -1.59 9.88 -18.73
N ALA A 94 -0.54 10.25 -19.46
CA ALA A 94 0.80 10.43 -18.91
C ALA A 94 0.80 11.45 -17.76
N VAL A 95 0.04 12.55 -17.88
CA VAL A 95 -0.16 13.54 -16.82
C VAL A 95 -0.83 12.99 -15.55
N ASP A 96 -1.63 11.92 -15.66
CA ASP A 96 -2.31 11.28 -14.52
C ASP A 96 -1.44 10.18 -13.86
N MET A 97 -0.28 9.85 -14.45
CA MET A 97 0.68 8.92 -13.84
C MET A 97 1.29 9.53 -12.56
N LEU A 98 1.77 8.65 -11.66
CA LEU A 98 2.29 9.10 -10.37
C LEU A 98 3.32 10.22 -10.49
N VAL A 99 3.17 11.26 -9.67
CA VAL A 99 4.12 12.37 -9.58
C VAL A 99 5.58 11.91 -9.42
N THR A 100 5.80 10.79 -8.72
CA THR A 100 7.14 10.25 -8.47
C THR A 100 7.79 9.56 -9.67
N VAL A 101 7.04 9.33 -10.75
CA VAL A 101 7.55 8.78 -12.02
C VAL A 101 7.43 9.76 -13.19
N GLN A 102 6.99 11.01 -12.95
CA GLN A 102 6.76 11.98 -14.02
C GLN A 102 8.04 12.32 -14.79
N ASP A 103 9.15 12.48 -14.07
CA ASP A 103 10.44 12.84 -14.66
C ASP A 103 11.36 11.61 -14.77
N LYS A 104 11.48 11.05 -15.97
CA LYS A 104 12.28 9.86 -16.26
C LYS A 104 13.73 9.95 -15.78
N GLU A 105 14.32 11.14 -15.84
CA GLU A 105 15.73 11.35 -15.47
C GLU A 105 15.91 11.57 -13.97
N SER A 106 14.83 11.89 -13.26
CA SER A 106 14.88 12.13 -11.82
C SER A 106 15.32 10.88 -11.06
N ASP A 107 16.16 11.10 -10.05
CA ASP A 107 16.55 10.03 -9.14
C ASP A 107 15.37 9.44 -8.39
N LEU A 108 14.33 10.24 -8.14
CA LEU A 108 13.10 9.78 -7.51
C LEU A 108 12.41 8.70 -8.36
N THR A 109 12.37 8.90 -9.68
CA THR A 109 11.83 7.91 -10.62
C THR A 109 12.66 6.64 -10.61
N LYS A 110 13.98 6.75 -10.65
CA LYS A 110 14.89 5.58 -10.61
C LYS A 110 14.65 4.76 -9.34
N VAL A 111 14.56 5.42 -8.18
CA VAL A 111 14.26 4.78 -6.90
C VAL A 111 12.86 4.14 -6.90
N ARG A 112 11.86 4.81 -7.49
CA ARG A 112 10.49 4.29 -7.57
C ARG A 112 10.39 3.03 -8.42
N LEU A 113 11.03 3.04 -9.60
CA LEU A 113 11.08 1.86 -10.47
C LEU A 113 11.82 0.69 -9.82
N TYR A 114 12.91 0.98 -9.08
CA TYR A 114 13.58 -0.04 -8.27
C TYR A 114 12.63 -0.64 -7.22
N GLN A 115 11.91 0.19 -6.47
CA GLN A 115 10.93 -0.28 -5.48
C GLN A 115 9.85 -1.15 -6.12
N PHE A 116 9.24 -0.68 -7.20
CA PHE A 116 8.21 -1.44 -7.92
C PHE A 116 8.71 -2.78 -8.44
N LYS A 117 9.94 -2.84 -8.96
CA LYS A 117 10.56 -4.10 -9.39
C LYS A 117 10.73 -5.06 -8.21
N ARG A 118 11.20 -4.56 -7.07
CA ARG A 118 11.43 -5.37 -5.85
C ARG A 118 10.13 -5.92 -5.25
N ILE A 119 9.01 -5.21 -5.38
CA ILE A 119 7.71 -5.71 -4.89
C ILE A 119 7.35 -7.07 -5.53
N ALA A 120 7.72 -7.28 -6.79
CA ALA A 120 7.47 -8.53 -7.50
C ALA A 120 8.30 -9.73 -6.98
N GLU A 121 9.34 -9.48 -6.17
CA GLU A 121 10.19 -10.53 -5.57
C GLU A 121 9.60 -11.10 -4.28
N ALA A 122 8.59 -10.45 -3.69
CA ALA A 122 7.93 -10.94 -2.49
C ALA A 122 7.12 -12.21 -2.76
N ARG A 123 6.84 -12.96 -1.70
CA ARG A 123 6.00 -14.16 -1.76
C ARG A 123 4.53 -13.84 -2.11
N GLY A 124 4.10 -12.61 -1.86
CA GLY A 124 2.79 -12.10 -2.24
C GLY A 124 2.57 -10.66 -1.80
N VAL A 125 1.45 -10.09 -2.22
CA VAL A 125 0.99 -8.76 -1.82
C VAL A 125 -0.36 -8.88 -1.13
N LEU A 126 -0.49 -8.27 0.05
CA LEU A 126 -1.67 -8.22 0.89
C LEU A 126 -2.31 -6.83 0.80
N ALA A 127 -3.64 -6.79 0.85
CA ALA A 127 -4.43 -5.57 1.04
C ALA A 127 -5.07 -5.60 2.44
N ILE A 128 -5.71 -4.49 2.87
CA ILE A 128 -6.36 -4.35 4.20
C ILE A 128 -7.23 -5.58 4.56
N MET A 129 -7.83 -6.20 3.55
CA MET A 129 -8.64 -7.41 3.63
C MET A 129 -7.94 -8.64 4.23
N SER A 130 -6.61 -8.63 4.39
CA SER A 130 -5.86 -9.79 4.92
C SER A 130 -6.11 -10.02 6.41
N GLY A 131 -6.59 -9.01 7.14
CA GLY A 131 -6.88 -9.16 8.56
C GLY A 131 -5.61 -9.28 9.42
N LEU A 132 -4.56 -8.51 9.11
CA LEU A 132 -3.36 -8.40 9.94
C LEU A 132 -3.28 -7.02 10.64
N PRO A 133 -2.85 -6.97 11.92
CA PRO A 133 -2.69 -5.71 12.63
C PRO A 133 -1.52 -4.89 12.07
N MET A 134 -1.71 -3.57 12.03
CA MET A 134 -0.77 -2.66 11.38
C MET A 134 -0.14 -1.67 12.36
N ILE A 135 1.16 -1.45 12.18
CA ILE A 135 1.91 -0.35 12.79
C ILE A 135 2.12 0.71 11.70
N CYS A 136 1.40 1.81 11.80
CA CYS A 136 1.41 2.88 10.82
C CYS A 136 2.67 3.75 10.98
N TRP A 137 3.50 3.76 9.92
CA TRP A 137 4.62 4.69 9.72
C TRP A 137 4.40 5.47 8.41
N PRO A 138 3.56 6.53 8.41
CA PRO A 138 3.26 7.27 7.18
C PRO A 138 4.51 7.91 6.57
N LEU A 139 4.66 7.81 5.25
CA LEU A 139 5.78 8.44 4.52
C LEU A 139 5.34 9.46 3.47
N TYR A 140 4.34 9.14 2.65
CA TYR A 140 3.93 9.99 1.54
C TYR A 140 2.47 9.76 1.12
N ALA A 141 2.01 10.57 0.16
CA ALA A 141 0.67 10.56 -0.42
C ALA A 141 -0.39 10.71 0.69
N GLU A 142 -1.47 9.94 0.62
CA GLU A 142 -2.58 9.96 1.56
C GLU A 142 -2.35 9.08 2.80
N GLN A 143 -1.17 8.47 2.97
CA GLN A 143 -0.90 7.54 4.08
C GLN A 143 -1.09 8.16 5.46
N ALA A 144 -0.81 9.45 5.62
CA ALA A 144 -1.05 10.15 6.88
C ALA A 144 -2.56 10.24 7.19
N GLN A 145 -3.41 10.36 6.18
CA GLN A 145 -4.87 10.33 6.31
C GLN A 145 -5.36 8.90 6.53
N ASN A 146 -4.86 7.92 5.76
CA ASN A 146 -5.19 6.50 5.96
C ASN A 146 -4.91 6.07 7.40
N LYS A 147 -3.77 6.48 7.95
CA LYS A 147 -3.43 6.25 9.36
C LYS A 147 -4.47 6.81 10.33
N VAL A 148 -5.01 8.01 10.09
CA VAL A 148 -6.10 8.58 10.92
C VAL A 148 -7.31 7.66 10.88
N PHE A 149 -7.80 7.30 9.70
CA PHE A 149 -8.94 6.39 9.58
C PHE A 149 -8.69 5.04 10.26
N MET A 150 -7.53 4.45 10.05
CA MET A 150 -7.21 3.13 10.59
C MET A 150 -7.02 3.12 12.11
N VAL A 151 -6.38 4.14 12.68
CA VAL A 151 -6.06 4.22 14.12
C VAL A 151 -7.20 4.85 14.91
N GLU A 152 -7.83 5.88 14.37
CA GLU A 152 -8.79 6.71 15.11
C GLU A 152 -10.24 6.28 14.87
N GLU A 153 -10.62 5.95 13.64
CA GLU A 153 -12.00 5.59 13.31
C GLU A 153 -12.22 4.08 13.41
N MET A 154 -11.48 3.31 12.62
CA MET A 154 -11.62 1.85 12.53
C MET A 154 -11.01 1.13 13.73
N LYS A 155 -10.06 1.77 14.42
CA LYS A 155 -9.31 1.21 15.55
C LYS A 155 -8.57 -0.10 15.23
N ILE A 156 -8.20 -0.33 13.98
CA ILE A 156 -7.55 -1.56 13.48
C ILE A 156 -6.02 -1.45 13.37
N ALA A 157 -5.44 -0.31 13.73
CA ALA A 157 -4.00 -0.10 13.66
C ALA A 157 -3.49 0.74 14.84
N VAL A 158 -2.17 0.75 15.03
CA VAL A 158 -1.48 1.69 15.93
C VAL A 158 -0.47 2.51 15.15
N ALA A 159 -0.27 3.78 15.51
CA ALA A 159 0.75 4.62 14.88
C ALA A 159 2.05 4.63 15.70
N LEU A 160 3.18 4.73 15.00
CA LEU A 160 4.45 5.11 15.63
C LEU A 160 4.40 6.59 16.03
N GLU A 161 5.08 6.92 17.10
CA GLU A 161 5.29 8.31 17.52
C GLU A 161 6.59 8.87 16.94
N GLY A 162 6.59 10.18 16.64
CA GLY A 162 7.78 10.90 16.17
C GLY A 162 8.05 10.87 14.66
N TYR A 163 7.28 10.11 13.85
CA TYR A 163 7.48 10.07 12.40
C TYR A 163 7.34 11.46 11.74
N GLU A 164 6.49 12.34 12.28
CA GLU A 164 6.30 13.72 11.79
C GLU A 164 7.54 14.60 11.97
N LYS A 165 8.38 14.27 12.96
CA LYS A 165 9.67 14.95 13.21
C LYS A 165 10.79 14.40 12.33
N GLY A 166 10.47 13.46 11.43
CA GLY A 166 11.40 12.83 10.49
C GLY A 166 12.29 11.75 11.10
N THR A 167 12.09 11.37 12.36
CA THR A 167 12.88 10.31 13.02
C THR A 167 12.04 9.61 14.09
N VAL A 168 11.99 8.28 14.01
CA VAL A 168 11.37 7.41 15.01
C VAL A 168 12.48 6.71 15.79
N LYS A 169 12.34 6.65 17.12
CA LYS A 169 13.31 6.01 18.01
C LYS A 169 13.17 4.48 18.00
N ALA A 170 14.27 3.76 18.24
CA ALA A 170 14.25 2.30 18.27
C ALA A 170 13.33 1.76 19.37
N GLU A 171 13.31 2.42 20.53
CA GLU A 171 12.50 2.04 21.68
C GLU A 171 10.99 2.14 21.37
N GLU A 172 10.61 3.12 20.54
CA GLU A 172 9.22 3.31 20.10
C GLU A 172 8.78 2.18 19.15
N ILE A 173 9.65 1.80 18.21
CA ILE A 173 9.41 0.67 17.31
C ILE A 173 9.22 -0.62 18.13
N GLU A 174 10.13 -0.87 19.07
CA GLU A 174 10.07 -2.04 19.96
C GLU A 174 8.79 -2.06 20.81
N ALA A 175 8.39 -0.90 21.35
CA ALA A 175 7.17 -0.78 22.14
C ALA A 175 5.91 -1.09 21.33
N LYS A 176 5.74 -0.51 20.13
CA LYS A 176 4.57 -0.79 19.27
C LYS A 176 4.55 -2.23 18.78
N LEU A 177 5.71 -2.82 18.48
CA LEU A 177 5.80 -4.24 18.12
C LEU A 177 5.33 -5.15 19.25
N ARG A 178 5.78 -4.90 20.49
CA ARG A 178 5.29 -5.66 21.66
C ARG A 178 3.79 -5.49 21.88
N LEU A 179 3.29 -4.26 21.75
CA LEU A 179 1.87 -3.95 21.91
C LEU A 179 1.01 -4.73 20.91
N VAL A 180 1.37 -4.71 19.62
CA VAL A 180 0.58 -5.40 18.60
C VAL A 180 0.65 -6.93 18.72
N MET A 181 1.78 -7.48 19.17
CA MET A 181 2.02 -8.92 19.15
C MET A 181 1.59 -9.62 20.44
N GLY A 182 1.91 -9.07 21.61
CA GLY A 182 1.94 -9.84 22.86
C GLY A 182 1.09 -9.32 24.01
N THR A 183 0.46 -8.15 23.89
CA THR A 183 -0.36 -7.58 24.97
C THR A 183 -1.84 -7.91 24.81
N GLU A 184 -2.61 -7.75 25.89
CA GLU A 184 -4.07 -7.84 25.85
C GLU A 184 -4.68 -6.79 24.89
N GLU A 185 -4.08 -5.59 24.84
CA GLU A 185 -4.47 -4.53 23.91
C GLU A 185 -4.27 -4.96 22.45
N GLY A 186 -3.14 -5.59 22.12
CA GLY A 186 -2.93 -6.20 20.80
C GLY A 186 -3.90 -7.34 20.50
N GLY A 187 -4.38 -8.04 21.53
CA GLY A 187 -5.48 -9.02 21.43
C GLY A 187 -6.77 -8.38 20.92
N LYS A 188 -7.23 -7.32 21.58
CA LYS A 188 -8.43 -6.55 21.20
C LYS A 188 -8.32 -5.98 19.79
N LEU A 189 -7.14 -5.47 19.43
CA LEU A 189 -6.83 -4.99 18.09
C LEU A 189 -7.12 -6.07 17.04
N ARG A 190 -6.59 -7.29 17.22
CA ARG A 190 -6.76 -8.41 16.27
C ARG A 190 -8.20 -8.92 16.18
N GLU A 191 -8.97 -8.88 17.26
CA GLU A 191 -10.40 -9.21 17.25
C GLU A 191 -11.21 -8.25 16.37
N MET A 192 -11.04 -6.94 16.59
CA MET A 192 -11.66 -5.90 15.75
C MET A 192 -11.26 -6.04 14.28
N LEU A 193 -10.01 -6.43 14.05
CA LEU A 193 -9.48 -6.61 12.72
C LEU A 193 -10.07 -7.82 11.99
N SER A 194 -10.32 -8.92 12.72
CA SER A 194 -11.06 -10.07 12.21
C SER A 194 -12.50 -9.70 11.85
N ALA A 195 -13.15 -8.88 12.68
CA ALA A 195 -14.50 -8.38 12.39
C ALA A 195 -14.52 -7.47 11.15
N ALA A 196 -13.58 -6.52 11.05
CA ALA A 196 -13.43 -5.64 9.89
C ALA A 196 -13.18 -6.43 8.59
N ARG A 197 -12.30 -7.43 8.63
CA ARG A 197 -12.06 -8.35 7.51
C ARG A 197 -13.34 -9.05 7.08
N LYS A 198 -14.14 -9.56 8.02
CA LYS A 198 -15.41 -10.21 7.72
C LYS A 198 -16.40 -9.24 7.08
N MET A 199 -16.60 -8.06 7.67
CA MET A 199 -17.51 -7.05 7.12
C MET A 199 -17.14 -6.67 5.69
N ALA A 200 -15.85 -6.46 5.43
CA ALA A 200 -15.41 -6.11 4.10
C ALA A 200 -15.53 -7.28 3.12
N SER A 201 -15.33 -8.53 3.55
CA SER A 201 -15.58 -9.72 2.72
C SER A 201 -17.06 -9.88 2.38
N ASP A 202 -17.95 -9.64 3.35
CA ASP A 202 -19.40 -9.71 3.15
C ASP A 202 -19.89 -8.56 2.23
N ALA A 203 -19.26 -7.38 2.31
CA ALA A 203 -19.61 -6.24 1.46
C ALA A 203 -19.30 -6.46 -0.03
N ILE A 204 -18.22 -7.18 -0.34
CA ILE A 204 -17.78 -7.46 -1.73
C ILE A 204 -18.23 -8.83 -2.26
N GLY A 205 -18.86 -9.67 -1.43
CA GLY A 205 -19.39 -10.98 -1.85
C GLY A 205 -20.72 -10.84 -2.61
N ASP A 206 -21.20 -11.96 -3.16
CA ASP A 206 -22.45 -12.02 -3.93
C ASP A 206 -23.65 -11.46 -3.13
N GLY A 207 -24.33 -10.46 -3.69
CA GLY A 207 -25.42 -9.74 -3.04
C GLY A 207 -24.97 -8.75 -1.95
N GLY A 208 -23.66 -8.53 -1.82
CA GLY A 208 -23.04 -7.64 -0.85
C GLY A 208 -23.32 -6.17 -1.13
N SER A 209 -23.11 -5.33 -0.12
CA SER A 209 -23.46 -3.90 -0.20
C SER A 209 -22.67 -3.13 -1.27
N SER A 210 -21.42 -3.49 -1.53
CA SER A 210 -20.61 -2.88 -2.59
C SER A 210 -21.10 -3.26 -3.98
N GLU A 211 -21.51 -4.53 -4.18
CA GLU A 211 -22.09 -4.98 -5.45
C GLU A 211 -23.44 -4.30 -5.71
N VAL A 212 -24.33 -4.28 -4.71
CA VAL A 212 -25.64 -3.61 -4.81
C VAL A 212 -25.48 -2.12 -5.12
N ALA A 213 -24.54 -1.44 -4.46
CA ALA A 213 -24.26 -0.03 -4.74
C ALA A 213 -23.75 0.18 -6.17
N PHE A 214 -22.86 -0.70 -6.67
CA PHE A 214 -22.33 -0.60 -8.02
C PHE A 214 -23.40 -0.90 -9.10
N ALA A 215 -24.23 -1.92 -8.90
CA ALA A 215 -25.36 -2.23 -9.79
C ALA A 215 -26.37 -1.07 -9.86
N ARG A 216 -26.63 -0.42 -8.73
CA ARG A 216 -27.47 0.78 -8.69
C ARG A 216 -26.84 1.93 -9.47
N PHE A 217 -25.54 2.19 -9.28
CA PHE A 217 -24.82 3.21 -10.05
C PHE A 217 -24.92 2.98 -11.57
N LEU A 218 -24.74 1.73 -12.03
CA LEU A 218 -24.89 1.40 -13.46
C LEU A 218 -26.32 1.65 -13.97
N SER A 219 -27.33 1.26 -13.19
CA SER A 219 -28.74 1.52 -13.54
C SER A 219 -29.04 3.02 -13.64
N ASP A 220 -28.50 3.83 -12.72
CA ASP A 220 -28.67 5.28 -12.73
C ASP A 220 -28.03 5.92 -13.98
N LEU A 221 -26.88 5.39 -14.45
CA LEU A 221 -26.23 5.83 -15.69
C LEU A 221 -27.04 5.50 -16.94
N GLU A 222 -27.64 4.31 -17.01
CA GLU A 222 -28.48 3.87 -18.13
C GLU A 222 -29.76 4.73 -18.23
N ASN A 223 -30.37 5.05 -17.08
CA ASN A 223 -31.55 5.90 -17.04
C ASN A 223 -31.22 7.37 -17.38
N GLY A 224 -30.09 7.89 -16.90
CA GLY A 224 -29.64 9.25 -17.22
C GLY A 224 -29.22 9.46 -18.68
N SER A 225 -28.86 8.39 -19.39
CA SER A 225 -28.57 8.45 -20.84
C SER A 225 -29.83 8.38 -21.71
N MET A 226 -30.92 7.78 -21.22
CA MET A 226 -32.24 7.82 -21.87
C MET A 226 -32.92 9.20 -21.77
N GLU A 227 -32.75 9.91 -20.65
CA GLU A 227 -33.35 11.24 -20.46
C GLU A 227 -32.67 12.35 -21.29
N ASN A 228 -31.37 12.21 -21.60
CA ASN A 228 -30.61 13.17 -22.41
C ASN A 228 -30.70 12.96 -23.93
N GLY A 229 -31.36 11.88 -24.40
CA GLY A 229 -31.60 11.61 -25.82
C GLY A 229 -32.88 12.25 -26.38
N GLY A 230 -33.70 12.86 -25.53
CA GLY A 230 -34.99 13.46 -25.88
C GLY A 230 -34.92 14.94 -26.24
N CYS A 231 -34.04 15.34 -27.15
CA CYS A 231 -34.11 16.68 -27.74
C CYS A 231 -33.80 16.61 -29.24
N ASN A 232 -34.83 16.32 -30.02
CA ASN A 232 -35.02 16.83 -31.37
C ASN A 232 -36.46 16.59 -31.80
N ASN A 233 -37.23 17.68 -31.85
CA ASN A 233 -38.17 17.98 -32.93
C ASN A 233 -38.33 19.50 -33.00
#